data_AF-A0A9D8XN12-F1
#
_entry.id   AF-A0A9D8XN12-F1
#
_cell.length_a   1.000
_cell.length_b   1.000
_cell.length_c   1.000
_cell.angle_alpha   90.00
_cell.angle_beta   90.00
_cell.angle_gamma   90.00
#
_symmetry.space_group_name_H-M   'P 1'
#
loop_
_entity.id
_entity.type
_entity.pdbx_description
1 polymer ?
#
loop_
_entity_poly.entity_id
_entity_poly.type
_entity_poly.pdbx_seq_one_letter_code
_entity_poly.pdbx_strand_id
1 'polypeptide(L)'
;AEFQRKLENNAFLSEQRARSEQERLIKKQQDLQELDQRLSNELAVEMQNMNIRLQDSIYNYLNEYNKQKNYHLIISNSANDNILIGAPAYDITDEVLEALNVRYNNSKPGKKSKK
;
A
#
# COMPACT_ATOMS: atom_id res chain seq x y z
N ALA A 1 -35.65 4.50 -4.80
CA ALA A 1 -36.78 5.25 -5.38
C ALA A 1 -37.51 4.49 -6.51
N GLU A 2 -36.83 3.80 -7.43
CA GLU A 2 -37.51 2.99 -8.47
C GLU A 2 -38.27 1.76 -7.95
N PHE A 3 -37.79 1.12 -6.88
CA PHE A 3 -38.42 -0.08 -6.32
C PHE A 3 -39.81 0.19 -5.74
N GLN A 4 -39.95 1.27 -4.96
CA GLN A 4 -41.23 1.72 -4.42
C GLN A 4 -42.23 2.10 -5.53
N ARG A 5 -41.76 2.80 -6.58
CA ARG A 5 -42.61 3.14 -7.75
C ARG A 5 -43.10 1.93 -8.54
N LYS A 6 -42.36 0.83 -8.58
CA LYS A 6 -42.75 -0.41 -9.28
C LYS A 6 -43.70 -1.28 -8.45
N LEU A 7 -43.64 -1.16 -7.11
CA LEU A 7 -44.53 -1.82 -6.15
C LEU A 7 -45.96 -1.26 -6.17
N GLU A 8 -46.10 0.07 -6.22
CA GLU A 8 -47.41 0.74 -6.27
C GLU A 8 -48.14 0.56 -7.61
N ASN A 9 -47.41 0.32 -8.71
CA ASN A 9 -47.96 0.26 -10.07
C ASN A 9 -48.40 -1.14 -10.52
N ASN A 10 -48.55 -2.14 -9.63
CA ASN A 10 -48.91 -3.52 -9.99
C ASN A 10 -48.03 -4.13 -11.11
N ALA A 11 -46.83 -3.60 -11.33
CA ALA A 11 -45.94 -3.96 -12.44
C ALA A 11 -45.00 -5.12 -12.10
N PHE A 12 -45.08 -5.67 -10.89
CA PHE A 12 -44.43 -6.93 -10.56
C PHE A 12 -45.41 -8.07 -10.82
N LEU A 13 -45.10 -8.89 -11.81
CA LEU A 13 -45.60 -10.26 -11.94
C LEU A 13 -45.41 -10.98 -10.58
N SER A 14 -46.48 -11.07 -9.78
CA SER A 14 -46.63 -11.66 -8.44
C SER A 14 -45.74 -11.08 -7.30
N GLU A 15 -46.32 -10.93 -6.11
CA GLU A 15 -45.60 -10.54 -4.86
C GLU A 15 -44.34 -11.39 -4.61
N GLN A 16 -44.37 -12.64 -5.08
CA GLN A 16 -43.28 -13.59 -4.94
C GLN A 16 -42.01 -13.16 -5.68
N ARG A 17 -42.12 -12.51 -6.86
CA ARG A 17 -40.94 -11.96 -7.55
C ARG A 17 -40.37 -10.74 -6.85
N ALA A 18 -41.24 -9.88 -6.28
CA ALA A 18 -40.80 -8.69 -5.54
C ALA A 18 -39.99 -9.08 -4.29
N ARG A 19 -40.43 -10.11 -3.54
CA ARG A 19 -39.68 -10.66 -2.41
C ARG A 19 -38.33 -11.27 -2.83
N SER A 20 -38.33 -12.07 -3.91
CA SER A 20 -37.09 -12.69 -4.41
C SER A 20 -36.04 -11.66 -4.87
N GLU A 21 -36.45 -10.59 -5.54
CA GLU A 21 -35.53 -9.51 -5.91
C GLU A 21 -35.02 -8.74 -4.68
N GLN A 22 -35.87 -8.51 -3.67
CA GLN A 22 -35.43 -7.88 -2.42
C GLN A 22 -34.38 -8.72 -1.69
N GLU A 23 -34.60 -10.04 -1.55
CA GLU A 23 -33.62 -10.96 -0.96
C GLU A 23 -32.31 -10.97 -1.75
N ARG A 24 -32.40 -10.96 -3.10
CA ARG A 24 -31.21 -10.87 -3.96
C ARG A 24 -30.43 -9.58 -3.73
N LEU A 25 -31.12 -8.45 -3.57
CA LEU A 25 -30.50 -7.16 -3.31
C LEU A 25 -29.81 -7.12 -1.94
N ILE A 26 -30.46 -7.65 -0.90
CA ILE A 26 -29.87 -7.74 0.45
C ILE A 26 -28.61 -8.60 0.41
N LYS A 27 -28.68 -9.77 -0.25
CA LYS A 27 -27.52 -10.65 -0.39
C LYS A 27 -26.37 -9.95 -1.12
N LYS A 28 -26.66 -9.28 -2.25
CA LYS A 28 -25.64 -8.50 -2.97
C LYS A 28 -25.03 -7.40 -2.11
N GLN A 29 -25.82 -6.73 -1.27
CA GLN A 29 -25.30 -5.71 -0.36
C GLN A 29 -24.36 -6.32 0.70
N GLN A 30 -24.71 -7.49 1.25
CA GLN A 30 -23.86 -8.22 2.17
C GLN A 30 -22.55 -8.67 1.50
N ASP A 31 -22.64 -9.28 0.32
CA ASP A 31 -21.48 -9.74 -0.45
C ASP A 31 -20.53 -8.56 -0.78
N LEU A 32 -21.08 -7.38 -1.10
CA LEU A 32 -20.30 -6.17 -1.35
C LEU A 32 -19.58 -5.66 -0.10
N GLN A 33 -20.25 -5.67 1.06
CA GLN A 33 -19.63 -5.26 2.33
C GLN A 33 -18.51 -6.21 2.74
N GLU A 34 -18.71 -7.52 2.57
CA GLU A 34 -17.67 -8.52 2.84
C GLU A 34 -16.48 -8.36 1.89
N LEU A 35 -16.74 -8.12 0.61
CA LEU A 35 -15.70 -7.88 -0.39
C LEU A 35 -14.87 -6.63 -0.06
N ASP A 36 -15.53 -5.53 0.30
CA ASP A 36 -14.87 -4.28 0.67
C ASP A 36 -13.96 -4.44 1.89
N GLN A 37 -14.46 -5.13 2.93
CA GLN A 37 -13.67 -5.43 4.13
C GLN A 37 -12.46 -6.31 3.80
N ARG A 38 -12.64 -7.34 2.95
CA ARG A 38 -11.55 -8.23 2.55
C ARG A 38 -10.49 -7.47 1.76
N LEU A 39 -10.88 -6.68 0.76
CA LEU A 39 -9.94 -5.90 -0.05
C LEU A 39 -9.21 -4.84 0.78
N SER A 40 -9.89 -4.19 1.71
CA SER A 40 -9.27 -3.24 2.64
C SER A 40 -8.21 -3.91 3.51
N ASN A 41 -8.49 -5.11 4.03
CA ASN A 41 -7.54 -5.88 4.82
C ASN A 41 -6.36 -6.36 3.97
N GLU A 42 -6.61 -6.88 2.77
CA GLU A 42 -5.56 -7.31 1.82
C GLU A 42 -4.64 -6.14 1.45
N LEU A 43 -5.21 -4.97 1.18
CA LEU A 43 -4.45 -3.75 0.89
C LEU A 43 -3.58 -3.34 2.08
N ALA A 44 -4.13 -3.36 3.29
CA ALA A 44 -3.37 -3.03 4.50
C ALA A 44 -2.18 -3.99 4.72
N VAL A 45 -2.40 -5.28 4.54
CA VAL A 45 -1.34 -6.31 4.64
C VAL A 45 -0.29 -6.12 3.56
N GLU A 46 -0.68 -5.85 2.31
CA GLU A 46 0.28 -5.63 1.21
C GLU A 46 1.10 -4.36 1.44
N MET A 47 0.48 -3.28 1.92
CA MET A 47 1.19 -2.05 2.31
C MET A 47 2.20 -2.32 3.43
N GLN A 48 1.83 -3.11 4.45
CA GLN A 48 2.74 -3.49 5.53
C GLN A 48 3.92 -4.32 4.99
N ASN A 49 3.64 -5.33 4.17
CA ASN A 49 4.68 -6.18 3.57
C ASN A 49 5.61 -5.38 2.66
N MET A 50 5.07 -4.44 1.87
CA MET A 50 5.86 -3.55 1.02
C MET A 50 6.80 -2.68 1.87
N ASN A 51 6.30 -2.12 2.98
CA ASN A 51 7.13 -1.33 3.90
C ASN A 51 8.25 -2.17 4.54
N ILE A 52 7.96 -3.40 4.97
CA ILE A 52 8.98 -4.31 5.52
C ILE A 52 10.06 -4.58 4.47
N ARG A 53 9.68 -4.95 3.24
CA ARG A 53 10.63 -5.21 2.15
C ARG A 53 11.48 -3.98 1.82
N LEU A 54 10.89 -2.79 1.85
CA LEU A 54 11.59 -1.54 1.64
C LEU A 54 12.62 -1.28 2.75
N GLN A 55 12.21 -1.44 4.02
CA GLN A 55 13.09 -1.29 5.18
C GLN A 55 14.25 -2.28 5.13
N ASP A 56 14.00 -3.56 4.83
CA ASP A 56 15.04 -4.58 4.67
C ASP A 56 16.02 -4.22 3.54
N SER A 57 15.51 -3.69 2.42
CA SER A 57 16.36 -3.24 1.30
C SER A 57 17.28 -2.09 1.70
N ILE A 58 16.75 -1.10 2.42
CA ILE A 58 17.50 0.04 2.94
C ILE A 58 18.52 -0.44 3.97
N TYR A 59 18.14 -1.29 4.92
CA TYR A 59 19.03 -1.81 5.96
C TYR A 59 20.21 -2.58 5.36
N ASN A 60 19.94 -3.50 4.42
CA ASN A 60 20.97 -4.25 3.74
C ASN A 60 21.92 -3.34 2.95
N TYR A 61 21.39 -2.31 2.31
CA TYR A 61 22.22 -1.31 1.63
C TYR A 61 23.08 -0.51 2.60
N LEU A 62 22.50 0.01 3.68
CA LEU A 62 23.21 0.79 4.70
C LEU A 62 24.34 -0.02 5.34
N ASN A 63 24.13 -1.32 5.58
CA ASN A 63 25.19 -2.21 6.08
C ASN A 63 26.38 -2.28 5.11
N GLU A 64 26.15 -2.40 3.80
CA GLU A 64 27.24 -2.42 2.81
C GLU A 64 27.90 -1.05 2.66
N TYR A 65 27.10 0.01 2.59
CA TYR A 65 27.57 1.39 2.50
C TYR A 65 28.45 1.76 3.70
N ASN A 66 28.06 1.34 4.90
CA ASN A 66 28.76 1.68 6.13
C ASN A 66 30.15 1.02 6.25
N LYS A 67 30.40 -0.12 5.57
CA LYS A 67 31.73 -0.76 5.54
C LYS A 67 32.83 0.16 5.00
N GLN A 68 32.47 1.11 4.13
CA GLN A 68 33.42 2.06 3.54
C GLN A 68 33.46 3.39 4.29
N LYS A 69 32.34 3.77 4.92
CA LYS A 69 32.16 5.09 5.53
C LYS A 69 32.44 5.12 7.03
N ASN A 70 32.46 3.96 7.69
CA ASN A 70 32.84 3.81 9.10
C ASN A 70 31.98 4.62 10.08
N TYR A 71 30.68 4.77 9.80
CA TYR A 71 29.73 5.28 10.79
C TYR A 71 29.59 4.25 11.91
N HIS A 72 29.69 4.72 13.14
CA HIS A 72 29.47 3.88 14.32
C HIS A 72 27.97 3.71 14.62
N LEU A 73 27.15 4.66 14.15
CA LEU A 73 25.71 4.68 14.34
C LEU A 73 25.04 5.39 13.16
N ILE A 74 23.98 4.79 12.63
CA ILE A 74 23.07 5.40 11.66
C ILE A 74 21.67 5.31 12.27
N ILE A 75 20.94 6.41 12.28
CA ILE A 75 19.63 6.50 12.93
C ILE A 75 18.61 7.01 11.91
N SER A 76 17.42 6.41 11.94
CA SER A 76 16.26 6.88 11.16
C SER A 76 15.66 8.16 11.78
N ASN A 77 15.21 9.07 10.93
CA ASN A 77 14.51 10.30 11.30
C ASN A 77 13.13 10.36 10.61
N SER A 78 12.36 9.30 10.74
CA SER A 78 11.08 9.09 10.05
C SER A 78 9.87 9.52 10.90
N ALA A 79 9.95 10.68 11.58
CA ALA A 79 8.90 11.30 12.41
C ALA A 79 8.30 10.47 13.58
N ASN A 80 8.36 9.15 13.52
CA ASN A 80 8.01 8.20 14.58
C ASN A 80 9.25 7.76 15.40
N ASP A 81 10.41 8.36 15.12
CA ASP A 81 11.69 8.04 15.76
C ASP A 81 12.01 9.01 16.90
N ASN A 82 12.92 8.62 17.80
CA ASN A 82 13.30 9.41 18.98
C ASN A 82 14.20 10.64 18.70
N ILE A 83 14.41 10.99 17.43
CA ILE A 83 15.20 12.17 17.05
C ILE A 83 14.25 13.35 16.84
N LEU A 84 14.36 14.38 17.67
CA LEU A 84 13.54 15.59 17.56
C LEU A 84 14.12 16.61 16.57
N ILE A 85 15.44 16.84 16.63
CA ILE A 85 16.18 17.77 15.76
C ILE A 85 17.57 17.18 15.51
N GLY A 86 18.02 17.20 14.25
CA GLY A 86 19.39 16.85 13.85
C GLY A 86 20.01 17.96 13.03
N ALA A 87 21.34 18.14 13.13
CA ALA A 87 22.04 19.09 12.28
C ALA A 87 22.13 18.54 10.84
N PRO A 88 21.93 19.38 9.80
CA PRO A 88 22.02 18.93 8.40
C PRO A 88 23.37 18.28 8.03
N ALA A 89 24.45 18.64 8.74
CA ALA A 89 25.76 18.03 8.54
C ALA A 89 25.82 16.52 8.86
N TYR A 90 24.84 15.99 9.59
CA TYR A 90 24.71 14.57 9.90
C TYR A 90 23.68 13.85 9.02
N ASP A 91 22.98 14.58 8.16
CA ASP A 91 22.00 14.00 7.25
C ASP A 91 22.71 13.35 6.06
N ILE A 92 22.61 12.02 5.99
CA ILE A 92 23.16 11.21 4.89
C ILE A 92 22.08 10.78 3.89
N THR A 93 20.84 11.26 4.06
CA THR A 93 19.67 10.80 3.29
C THR A 93 19.88 10.98 1.79
N ASP A 94 20.37 12.15 1.36
CA ASP A 94 20.56 12.44 -0.06
C ASP A 94 21.61 11.51 -0.71
N GLU A 95 22.73 11.27 -0.02
CA GLU A 95 23.78 10.38 -0.51
C GLU A 95 23.27 8.92 -0.62
N VAL A 96 22.55 8.46 0.40
CA VAL A 96 21.93 7.13 0.41
C VAL A 96 20.88 7.00 -0.69
N LEU A 97 20.06 8.05 -0.89
CA LEU A 97 19.02 8.09 -1.91
C LEU A 97 19.60 8.01 -3.32
N GLU A 98 20.64 8.78 -3.63
CA GLU A 98 21.31 8.74 -4.93
C GLU A 98 21.84 7.33 -5.23
N ALA A 99 22.54 6.74 -4.27
CA ALA A 99 23.12 5.41 -4.45
C ALA A 99 22.07 4.29 -4.56
N LEU A 100 20.98 4.37 -3.81
CA LEU A 100 19.84 3.45 -3.94
C LEU A 100 19.20 3.57 -5.33
N ASN A 101 19.01 4.79 -5.83
CA ASN A 101 18.48 5.03 -7.17
C ASN A 101 19.41 4.48 -8.27
N VAL A 102 20.73 4.64 -8.13
CA VAL A 102 21.71 4.04 -9.05
C VAL A 102 21.59 2.52 -9.04
N ARG A 103 21.54 1.89 -7.85
CA ARG A 103 21.37 0.43 -7.71
C ARG A 103 20.08 -0.05 -8.36
N TYR A 104 18.97 0.65 -8.14
CA TYR A 104 17.67 0.32 -8.74
C TYR A 104 17.68 0.48 -10.26
N ASN A 105 18.28 1.54 -10.79
CA ASN A 105 18.41 1.73 -12.23
C ASN A 105 19.30 0.65 -12.88
N ASN A 106 20.34 0.20 -12.19
CA ASN A 106 21.23 -0.86 -12.65
C ASN A 106 20.62 -2.27 -12.54
N SER A 107 19.66 -2.50 -11.63
CA SER A 107 18.98 -3.79 -11.47
C SER A 107 17.76 -3.95 -12.37
N LYS A 108 17.31 -2.89 -13.06
CA LYS A 108 16.24 -3.00 -14.07
C LYS A 108 16.69 -3.86 -15.26
N PRO A 109 15.95 -4.93 -15.61
CA PRO A 109 16.22 -5.71 -16.81
C PRO A 109 15.81 -4.88 -18.03
N GLY A 110 16.73 -4.08 -18.58
CA GLY A 110 16.45 -3.30 -19.79
C GLY A 110 17.38 -2.13 -20.09
N LYS A 111 18.22 -1.67 -19.15
CA LYS A 111 19.25 -0.66 -19.43
C LYS A 111 20.61 -1.15 -18.98
N LYS A 112 21.21 -2.05 -19.76
CA LYS A 112 22.68 -2.07 -19.87
C LYS A 112 23.08 -0.73 -20.48
N SER A 113 23.55 0.17 -19.64
CA SER A 113 24.20 1.40 -20.03
C SER A 113 25.32 1.07 -21.02
N LYS A 114 25.14 1.49 -22.27
CA LYS A 114 26.22 1.58 -23.25
C LYS A 114 27.34 2.41 -22.62
N LYS A 115 28.47 1.77 -22.35
CA LYS A 115 29.79 2.39 -22.32
C LYS A 115 30.63 1.64 -23.35
#